data_AF-Q9GSC3-F1
#
_entry.id   AF-Q9GSC3-F1
#
_cell.length_a   1.000
_cell.length_b   1.000
_cell.length_c   1.000
_cell.angle_alpha   90.00
_cell.angle_beta   90.00
_cell.angle_gamma   90.00
#
_symmetry.space_group_name_H-M   'P 1'
#
loop_
_entity.id
_entity.type
_entity.pdbx_description
1 polymer ?
#
loop_
_entity_poly.entity_id
_entity_poly.type
_entity_poly.pdbx_seq_one_letter_code
_entity_poly.pdbx_strand_id
1 'polypeptide(L)'
;VNSKIEQIERDVNQSKKNYEIGIVEKINEIAEANKKRIESTKELIQPTIQNLISSFNANDLEDINTNENLGKYNTEMDNIYKEFIKSYNLITNYLKAVSKESITYDQIKNKRISTQEELLKNIEHGNKAKSYLDYVKENEFDRIVTHFKNKLNTVNDKFKVEYLKANEGFDNISKSINNVKNSTDENSLLNILNQTKQMYENIVSKTYNSYKYEAENIFINIPKLANSLNIQIKNSSGIDLFKNMNIAILPYLDSQKKDTLTFIPSPQKTSETYTKISDSYNTLLDILKKSQELQKKEQQTLNLILENQRLYEKVQATNELKDTLSDLKYKKENILNEVKLLLHKSNELKKLSCSSQNYDTILESSKYNQIKEKNNNYEQEKNKLGIDFDVTSMEEKFNNDIKAIEKLENNYNSTEENDNILQSKNKLNELT
;
A
#
# COMPACT_ATOMS: atom_id res chain seq x y z
N VAL A 1 70.42 -8.74 78.28
CA VAL A 1 70.18 -9.49 77.02
C VAL A 1 68.72 -9.96 76.95
N ASN A 2 68.16 -10.59 77.99
CA ASN A 2 66.75 -11.04 78.00
C ASN A 2 65.69 -9.95 77.73
N SER A 3 65.78 -8.75 78.31
CA SER A 3 64.77 -7.70 78.08
C SER A 3 64.70 -7.19 76.63
N LYS A 4 65.80 -7.28 75.88
CA LYS A 4 65.82 -6.92 74.45
C LYS A 4 65.15 -7.99 73.59
N ILE A 5 65.30 -9.26 73.96
CA ILE A 5 64.67 -10.39 73.26
C ILE A 5 63.14 -10.34 73.48
N GLU A 6 62.70 -10.14 74.73
CA GLU A 6 61.27 -9.98 75.06
C GLU A 6 60.63 -8.77 74.35
N GLN A 7 61.38 -7.68 74.19
CA GLN A 7 60.91 -6.52 73.43
C GLN A 7 60.73 -6.86 71.94
N ILE A 8 61.72 -7.52 71.33
CA ILE A 8 61.65 -7.95 69.93
C ILE A 8 60.46 -8.89 69.70
N GLU A 9 60.22 -9.85 70.60
CA GLU A 9 59.07 -10.76 70.50
C GLU A 9 57.73 -10.02 70.57
N ARG A 10 57.60 -9.03 71.46
CA ARG A 10 56.42 -8.17 71.55
C ARG A 10 56.22 -7.37 70.26
N ASP A 11 57.27 -6.74 69.74
CA ASP A 11 57.23 -5.92 68.53
C ASP A 11 56.90 -6.76 67.28
N VAL A 12 57.46 -7.96 67.17
CA VAL A 12 57.14 -8.92 66.09
C VAL A 12 55.69 -9.37 66.17
N ASN A 13 55.19 -9.71 67.36
CA ASN A 13 53.79 -10.10 67.53
C ASN A 13 52.84 -8.95 67.23
N GLN A 14 53.16 -7.72 67.64
CA GLN A 14 52.36 -6.55 67.29
C GLN A 14 52.35 -6.30 65.78
N SER A 15 53.51 -6.42 65.12
CA SER A 15 53.61 -6.27 63.66
C SER A 15 52.77 -7.30 62.91
N LYS A 16 52.77 -8.57 63.36
CA LYS A 16 51.91 -9.62 62.80
C LYS A 16 50.42 -9.31 62.96
N LYS A 17 50.01 -8.80 64.13
CA LYS A 17 48.61 -8.38 64.37
C LYS A 17 48.23 -7.22 63.43
N ASN A 18 49.08 -6.20 63.35
CA ASN A 18 48.85 -5.04 62.49
C ASN A 18 48.72 -5.43 61.02
N TYR A 19 49.55 -6.37 60.54
CA TYR A 19 49.46 -6.88 59.17
C TYR A 19 48.10 -7.54 58.89
N GLU A 20 47.64 -8.42 59.77
CA GLU A 20 46.35 -9.10 59.61
C GLU A 20 45.16 -8.13 59.72
N ILE A 21 45.23 -7.13 60.62
CA ILE A 21 44.24 -6.04 60.72
C ILE A 21 44.21 -5.23 59.42
N GLY A 22 45.37 -4.86 58.87
CA GLY A 22 45.46 -4.11 57.61
C GLY A 22 44.84 -4.84 56.42
N ILE A 23 44.87 -6.17 56.39
CA ILE A 23 44.14 -6.96 55.37
C ILE A 23 42.63 -6.81 55.56
N VAL A 24 42.13 -6.91 56.79
CA VAL A 24 40.69 -6.75 57.09
C VAL A 24 40.21 -5.32 56.74
N GLU A 25 41.03 -4.31 57.00
CA GLU A 25 40.77 -2.92 56.59
C GLU A 25 40.64 -2.80 55.07
N LYS A 26 41.58 -3.39 54.30
CA LYS A 26 41.47 -3.39 52.83
C LYS A 26 40.28 -4.16 52.30
N ILE A 27 39.89 -5.26 52.94
CA ILE A 27 38.65 -5.97 52.58
C ILE A 27 37.43 -5.06 52.80
N ASN A 28 37.37 -4.31 53.91
CA ASN A 28 36.28 -3.39 54.19
C ASN A 28 36.22 -2.24 53.18
N GLU A 29 37.35 -1.65 52.80
CA GLU A 29 37.41 -0.62 51.75
C GLU A 29 36.82 -1.12 50.41
N ILE A 30 37.13 -2.36 50.02
CA ILE A 30 36.57 -2.98 48.81
C ILE A 30 35.05 -3.18 48.96
N ALA A 31 34.59 -3.66 50.12
CA ALA A 31 33.18 -3.88 50.39
C ALA A 31 32.37 -2.57 50.37
N GLU A 32 32.92 -1.47 50.89
CA GLU A 32 32.31 -0.13 50.82
C GLU A 32 32.19 0.38 49.38
N ALA A 33 33.23 0.18 48.55
CA ALA A 33 33.18 0.53 47.14
C ALA A 33 32.10 -0.29 46.39
N ASN A 34 31.99 -1.59 46.69
CA ASN A 34 30.96 -2.45 46.12
C ASN A 34 29.55 -2.05 46.56
N LYS A 35 29.39 -1.61 47.83
CA LYS A 35 28.09 -1.15 48.35
C LYS A 35 27.56 0.03 47.55
N LYS A 36 28.40 1.04 47.32
CA LYS A 36 28.02 2.21 46.49
C LYS A 36 27.60 1.79 45.08
N ARG A 37 28.27 0.80 44.49
CA ARG A 37 27.94 0.29 43.15
C ARG A 37 26.59 -0.42 43.09
N ILE A 38 26.29 -1.30 44.06
CA ILE A 38 25.02 -2.04 44.06
C ILE A 38 23.84 -1.13 44.39
N GLU A 39 24.01 -0.15 45.30
CA GLU A 39 23.00 0.87 45.59
C GLU A 39 22.68 1.68 44.32
N SER A 40 23.70 2.15 43.61
CA SER A 40 23.52 2.82 42.31
C SER A 40 22.84 1.91 41.27
N THR A 41 23.22 0.63 41.18
CA THR A 41 22.63 -0.32 40.23
C THR A 41 21.14 -0.53 40.50
N LYS A 42 20.75 -0.61 41.77
CA LYS A 42 19.35 -0.75 42.19
C LYS A 42 18.50 0.45 41.77
N GLU A 43 19.03 1.67 41.90
CA GLU A 43 18.34 2.90 41.48
C GLU A 43 18.16 3.03 39.97
N LEU A 44 18.91 2.26 39.17
CA LEU A 44 18.87 2.33 37.70
C LEU A 44 17.73 1.53 37.04
N ILE A 45 16.97 0.70 37.77
CA ILE A 45 15.90 -0.12 37.17
C ILE A 45 14.85 0.76 36.49
N GLN A 46 14.27 1.71 37.21
CA GLN A 46 13.23 2.58 36.65
C GLN A 46 13.77 3.49 35.52
N PRO A 47 14.90 4.21 35.67
CA PRO A 47 15.51 4.98 34.58
C PRO A 47 15.78 4.14 33.33
N THR A 48 16.17 2.88 33.49
CA THR A 48 16.42 1.97 32.37
C THR A 48 15.16 1.71 31.55
N ILE A 49 14.05 1.42 32.22
CA ILE A 49 12.75 1.21 31.55
C ILE A 49 12.27 2.51 30.91
N GLN A 50 12.40 3.64 31.61
CA GLN A 50 12.03 4.96 31.10
C GLN A 50 12.83 5.34 29.85
N ASN A 51 14.14 5.05 29.83
CA ASN A 51 14.98 5.33 28.67
C ASN A 51 14.52 4.55 27.43
N LEU A 52 14.19 3.26 27.59
CA LEU A 52 13.67 2.43 26.50
C LEU A 52 12.40 3.01 25.88
N ILE A 53 11.51 3.58 26.69
CA ILE A 53 10.21 4.09 26.21
C ILE A 53 10.22 5.58 25.85
N SER A 54 11.28 6.31 26.18
CA SER A 54 11.34 7.78 26.08
C SER A 54 11.17 8.32 24.65
N SER A 55 11.48 7.51 23.64
CA SER A 55 11.40 7.89 22.22
C SER A 55 10.01 7.71 21.60
N PHE A 56 9.03 7.23 22.35
CA PHE A 56 7.69 6.92 21.85
C PHE A 56 6.66 7.94 22.31
N ASN A 57 5.68 8.19 21.45
CA ASN A 57 4.48 8.93 21.83
C ASN A 57 3.45 7.99 22.47
N ALA A 58 2.43 8.56 23.13
CA ALA A 58 1.39 7.77 23.79
C ALA A 58 0.71 6.75 22.86
N ASN A 59 0.47 7.12 21.60
CA ASN A 59 -0.18 6.24 20.61
C ASN A 59 0.72 5.07 20.17
N ASP A 60 2.04 5.26 20.15
CA ASP A 60 2.98 4.21 19.75
C ASP A 60 2.97 3.05 20.75
N LEU A 61 2.70 3.35 22.02
CA LEU A 61 2.66 2.41 23.14
C LEU A 61 1.22 2.13 23.59
N GLU A 62 0.23 2.39 22.74
CA GLU A 62 -1.15 2.01 23.04
C GLU A 62 -1.23 0.50 23.34
N ASP A 63 -2.00 0.12 24.36
CA ASP A 63 -2.15 -1.25 24.87
C ASP A 63 -0.92 -1.88 25.54
N ILE A 64 0.19 -1.14 25.76
CA ILE A 64 1.30 -1.62 26.59
C ILE A 64 1.28 -0.93 27.96
N ASN A 65 1.23 -1.73 29.03
CA ASN A 65 1.48 -1.20 30.36
C ASN A 65 3.00 -1.03 30.54
N THR A 66 3.48 0.20 30.44
CA THR A 66 4.93 0.51 30.52
C THR A 66 5.56 0.15 31.87
N ASN A 67 4.77 0.04 32.94
CA ASN A 67 5.24 -0.30 34.29
C ASN A 67 4.89 -1.73 34.74
N GLU A 68 4.40 -2.58 33.83
CA GLU A 68 3.87 -3.91 34.15
C GLU A 68 4.80 -4.76 35.03
N ASN A 69 6.09 -4.78 34.71
CA ASN A 69 7.08 -5.61 35.40
C ASN A 69 7.89 -4.87 36.46
N LEU A 70 7.71 -3.55 36.63
CA LEU A 70 8.56 -2.72 37.50
C LEU A 70 8.56 -3.24 38.95
N GLY A 71 7.39 -3.62 39.48
CA GLY A 71 7.27 -4.19 40.82
C GLY A 71 8.01 -5.52 40.99
N LYS A 72 7.97 -6.40 39.98
CA LYS A 72 8.69 -7.69 39.99
C LYS A 72 10.21 -7.45 39.97
N TYR A 73 10.67 -6.53 39.13
CA TYR A 73 12.09 -6.21 39.02
C TYR A 73 12.67 -5.60 40.29
N ASN A 74 11.96 -4.65 40.90
CA ASN A 74 12.38 -4.06 42.16
C ASN A 74 12.45 -5.10 43.29
N THR A 75 11.48 -6.01 43.35
CA THR A 75 11.44 -7.08 44.37
C THR A 75 12.66 -8.00 44.28
N GLU A 76 13.02 -8.45 43.07
CA GLU A 76 14.16 -9.35 42.91
C GLU A 76 15.50 -8.64 43.13
N MET A 77 15.64 -7.39 42.68
CA MET A 77 16.82 -6.57 42.99
C MET A 77 16.97 -6.33 44.50
N ASP A 78 15.86 -6.11 45.20
CA ASP A 78 15.84 -6.00 46.67
C ASP A 78 16.29 -7.28 47.35
N ASN A 79 15.95 -8.45 46.80
CA ASN A 79 16.43 -9.74 47.33
C ASN A 79 17.95 -9.87 47.15
N ILE A 80 18.49 -9.54 45.97
CA ILE A 80 19.94 -9.54 45.72
C ILE A 80 20.65 -8.58 46.67
N TYR A 81 20.09 -7.38 46.85
CA TYR A 81 20.63 -6.36 47.75
C TYR A 81 20.61 -6.79 49.22
N LYS A 82 19.54 -7.47 49.68
CA LYS A 82 19.46 -8.00 51.06
C LYS A 82 20.57 -9.01 51.34
N GLU A 83 20.83 -9.93 50.41
CA GLU A 83 21.94 -10.90 50.57
C GLU A 83 23.30 -10.20 50.57
N PHE A 84 23.51 -9.22 49.69
CA PHE A 84 24.71 -8.38 49.69
C PHE A 84 24.95 -7.69 51.05
N ILE A 85 23.90 -7.08 51.62
CA ILE A 85 23.99 -6.34 52.89
C ILE A 85 24.29 -7.25 54.08
N LYS A 86 23.82 -8.51 54.07
CA LYS A 86 24.18 -9.49 55.11
C LYS A 86 25.70 -9.71 55.15
N SER A 87 26.32 -10.01 54.01
CA SER A 87 27.79 -10.19 53.93
C SER A 87 28.55 -8.90 54.24
N TYR A 88 28.09 -7.74 53.75
CA TYR A 88 28.68 -6.45 54.07
C TYR A 88 28.69 -6.16 55.58
N ASN A 89 27.58 -6.42 56.27
CA ASN A 89 27.48 -6.21 57.72
C ASN A 89 28.41 -7.15 58.50
N LEU A 90 28.60 -8.39 58.05
CA LEU A 90 29.56 -9.32 58.65
C LEU A 90 31.00 -8.80 58.51
N ILE A 91 31.40 -8.34 57.33
CA ILE A 91 32.72 -7.71 57.09
C ILE A 91 32.94 -6.52 58.04
N THR A 92 31.96 -5.62 58.11
CA THR A 92 32.03 -4.43 58.98
C THR A 92 32.15 -4.83 60.45
N ASN A 93 31.42 -5.87 60.88
CA ASN A 93 31.47 -6.37 62.25
C ASN A 93 32.81 -7.03 62.58
N TYR A 94 33.41 -7.77 61.64
CA TYR A 94 34.73 -8.35 61.81
C TYR A 94 35.82 -7.28 61.96
N LEU A 95 35.77 -6.21 61.15
CA LEU A 95 36.67 -5.06 61.27
C LEU A 95 36.60 -4.42 62.68
N LYS A 96 35.38 -4.12 63.15
CA LYS A 96 35.17 -3.58 64.50
C LYS A 96 35.73 -4.50 65.58
N ALA A 97 35.67 -5.81 65.36
CA ALA A 97 36.07 -6.79 66.35
C ALA A 97 37.58 -7.07 66.36
N VAL A 98 38.31 -6.90 65.24
CA VAL A 98 39.78 -6.98 65.20
C VAL A 98 40.47 -5.70 65.66
N SER A 99 39.75 -4.57 65.65
CA SER A 99 40.24 -3.27 66.13
C SER A 99 40.26 -3.12 67.67
N LYS A 100 39.93 -4.17 68.43
CA LYS A 100 39.93 -4.16 69.90
C LYS A 100 41.31 -4.50 70.46
N GLU A 101 41.81 -3.75 71.44
CA GLU A 101 43.16 -3.92 72.01
C GLU A 101 43.46 -5.34 72.55
N SER A 102 42.46 -6.05 73.09
CA SER A 102 42.66 -7.33 73.78
C SER A 102 42.68 -8.58 72.88
N ILE A 103 42.61 -8.44 71.55
CA ILE A 103 42.50 -9.59 70.64
C ILE A 103 43.85 -10.31 70.41
N THR A 104 43.85 -11.64 70.34
CA THR A 104 45.05 -12.43 70.04
C THR A 104 45.33 -12.50 68.54
N TYR A 105 46.57 -12.83 68.16
CA TYR A 105 46.94 -12.98 66.74
C TYR A 105 46.10 -14.05 66.03
N ASP A 106 45.93 -15.24 66.63
CA ASP A 106 45.14 -16.32 66.02
C ASP A 106 43.67 -15.95 65.84
N GLN A 107 43.10 -15.18 66.77
CA GLN A 107 41.74 -14.65 66.64
C GLN A 107 41.62 -13.65 65.49
N ILE A 108 42.60 -12.77 65.28
CA ILE A 108 42.61 -11.86 64.12
C ILE A 108 42.73 -12.68 62.83
N LYS A 109 43.67 -13.62 62.77
CA LYS A 109 43.89 -14.47 61.59
C LYS A 109 42.62 -15.24 61.19
N ASN A 110 41.93 -15.86 62.14
CA ASN A 110 40.68 -16.57 61.88
C ASN A 110 39.57 -15.62 61.39
N LYS A 111 39.42 -14.45 62.02
CA LYS A 111 38.47 -13.43 61.55
C LYS A 111 38.80 -12.93 60.16
N ARG A 112 40.09 -12.74 59.84
CA ARG A 112 40.53 -12.34 58.50
C ARG A 112 40.10 -13.38 57.46
N ILE A 113 40.26 -14.67 57.74
CA ILE A 113 39.81 -15.75 56.84
C ILE A 113 38.28 -15.67 56.62
N SER A 114 37.48 -15.57 57.69
CA SER A 114 36.02 -15.41 57.55
C SER A 114 35.63 -14.12 56.82
N THR A 115 36.38 -13.03 57.00
CA THR A 115 36.15 -11.77 56.29
C THR A 115 36.43 -11.94 54.79
N GLN A 116 37.45 -12.71 54.41
CA GLN A 116 37.75 -13.02 53.01
C GLN A 116 36.63 -13.84 52.37
N GLU A 117 36.06 -14.82 53.08
CA GLU A 117 34.92 -15.62 52.60
C GLU A 117 33.68 -14.74 52.37
N GLU A 118 33.37 -13.82 53.29
CA GLU A 118 32.26 -12.88 53.13
C GLU A 118 32.49 -11.86 52.01
N LEU A 119 33.74 -11.46 51.75
CA LEU A 119 34.07 -10.60 50.62
C LEU A 119 33.75 -11.28 49.28
N LEU A 120 34.03 -12.59 49.15
CA LEU A 120 33.71 -13.33 47.93
C LEU A 120 32.20 -13.32 47.64
N LYS A 121 31.37 -13.57 48.66
CA LYS A 121 29.91 -13.47 48.56
C LYS A 121 29.45 -12.05 48.20
N ASN A 122 30.07 -11.05 48.83
CA ASN A 122 29.78 -9.64 48.54
C ASN A 122 30.05 -9.28 47.06
N ILE A 123 31.18 -9.73 46.51
CA ILE A 123 31.54 -9.55 45.09
C ILE A 123 30.56 -10.31 44.19
N GLU A 124 30.21 -11.55 44.53
CA GLU A 124 29.27 -12.37 43.77
C GLU A 124 27.90 -11.68 43.65
N HIS A 125 27.33 -11.20 44.77
CA HIS A 125 26.06 -10.49 44.75
C HIS A 125 26.13 -9.15 44.02
N GLY A 126 27.26 -8.44 44.09
CA GLY A 126 27.49 -7.23 43.29
C GLY A 126 27.46 -7.51 41.79
N ASN A 127 28.12 -8.59 41.35
CA ASN A 127 28.08 -9.03 39.95
C ASN A 127 26.68 -9.50 39.54
N LYS A 128 25.97 -10.22 40.44
CA LYS A 128 24.59 -10.67 40.20
C LYS A 128 23.64 -9.49 39.98
N ALA A 129 23.76 -8.41 40.76
CA ALA A 129 22.95 -7.20 40.58
C ALA A 129 23.18 -6.55 39.21
N LYS A 130 24.45 -6.46 38.76
CA LYS A 130 24.77 -5.93 37.43
C LYS A 130 24.17 -6.79 36.31
N SER A 131 24.39 -8.10 36.37
CA SER A 131 23.80 -9.05 35.40
C SER A 131 22.28 -8.99 35.41
N TYR A 132 21.66 -8.77 36.57
CA TYR A 132 20.22 -8.64 36.69
C TYR A 132 19.69 -7.35 36.04
N LEU A 133 20.41 -6.22 36.16
CA LEU A 133 20.06 -5.00 35.45
C LEU A 133 20.14 -5.19 33.92
N ASP A 134 21.15 -5.91 33.42
CA ASP A 134 21.25 -6.23 32.00
C ASP A 134 20.11 -7.17 31.54
N TYR A 135 19.71 -8.13 32.38
CA TYR A 135 18.51 -8.94 32.15
C TYR A 135 17.22 -8.09 32.07
N VAL A 136 17.04 -7.11 32.96
CA VAL A 136 15.88 -6.18 32.90
C VAL A 136 15.84 -5.43 31.57
N LYS A 137 16.99 -4.93 31.09
CA LYS A 137 17.09 -4.26 29.78
C LYS A 137 16.66 -5.19 28.64
N GLU A 138 17.22 -6.39 28.59
CA GLU A 138 16.94 -7.36 27.54
C GLU A 138 15.48 -7.80 27.55
N ASN A 139 14.91 -8.04 28.73
CA ASN A 139 13.54 -8.51 28.87
C ASN A 139 12.51 -7.44 28.48
N GLU A 140 12.73 -6.18 28.86
CA GLU A 140 11.84 -5.09 28.45
C GLU A 140 11.98 -4.75 26.97
N PHE A 141 13.20 -4.81 26.42
CA PHE A 141 13.42 -4.71 24.98
C PHE A 141 12.64 -5.79 24.22
N ASP A 142 12.76 -7.06 24.62
CA ASP A 142 12.03 -8.17 23.99
C ASP A 142 10.51 -8.05 24.13
N ARG A 143 10.02 -7.62 25.30
CA ARG A 143 8.59 -7.41 25.55
C ARG A 143 8.00 -6.39 24.56
N ILE A 144 8.65 -5.25 24.40
CA ILE A 144 8.19 -4.18 23.51
C ILE A 144 8.30 -4.61 22.03
N VAL A 145 9.40 -5.28 21.63
CA VAL A 145 9.53 -5.87 20.28
C VAL A 145 8.40 -6.86 19.99
N THR A 146 8.08 -7.72 20.97
CA THR A 146 7.01 -8.72 20.85
C THR A 146 5.65 -8.04 20.67
N HIS A 147 5.39 -6.96 21.40
CA HIS A 147 4.18 -6.16 21.22
C HIS A 147 4.06 -5.63 19.79
N PHE A 148 5.10 -4.96 19.26
CA PHE A 148 5.07 -4.45 17.88
C PHE A 148 4.94 -5.56 16.83
N LYS A 149 5.63 -6.70 17.02
CA LYS A 149 5.47 -7.88 16.16
C LYS A 149 4.03 -8.36 16.12
N ASN A 150 3.36 -8.45 17.27
CA ASN A 150 1.98 -8.90 17.35
C ASN A 150 1.00 -7.94 16.68
N LYS A 151 1.18 -6.62 16.88
CA LYS A 151 0.40 -5.59 16.16
C LYS A 151 0.61 -5.72 14.65
N LEU A 152 1.86 -5.83 14.20
CA LEU A 152 2.19 -5.98 12.78
C LEU A 152 1.59 -7.27 12.18
N ASN A 153 1.61 -8.39 12.91
CA ASN A 153 0.99 -9.64 12.47
C ASN A 153 -0.53 -9.49 12.29
N THR A 154 -1.20 -8.79 13.21
CA THR A 154 -2.64 -8.52 13.10
C THR A 154 -2.96 -7.68 11.87
N VAL A 155 -2.15 -6.66 11.59
CA VAL A 155 -2.27 -5.85 10.35
C VAL A 155 -2.02 -6.71 9.12
N ASN A 156 -1.01 -7.58 9.14
CA ASN A 156 -0.69 -8.49 8.04
C ASN A 156 -1.84 -9.45 7.72
N ASP A 157 -2.50 -10.00 8.74
CA ASP A 157 -3.62 -10.92 8.55
C ASP A 157 -4.80 -10.21 7.88
N LYS A 158 -5.13 -8.98 8.31
CA LYS A 158 -6.14 -8.14 7.66
C LYS A 158 -5.73 -7.78 6.22
N PHE A 159 -4.46 -7.41 6.03
CA PHE A 159 -3.92 -7.07 4.71
C PHE A 159 -4.02 -8.23 3.73
N LYS A 160 -3.67 -9.47 4.14
CA LYS A 160 -3.76 -10.65 3.27
C LYS A 160 -5.18 -10.89 2.76
N VAL A 161 -6.18 -10.71 3.62
CA VAL A 161 -7.59 -10.88 3.23
C VAL A 161 -7.98 -9.84 2.17
N GLU A 162 -7.67 -8.57 2.39
CA GLU A 162 -7.97 -7.52 1.42
C GLU A 162 -7.15 -7.64 0.14
N TYR A 163 -5.89 -8.06 0.25
CA TYR A 163 -5.03 -8.32 -0.90
C TYR A 163 -5.62 -9.38 -1.83
N LEU A 164 -6.06 -10.53 -1.28
CA LEU A 164 -6.64 -11.61 -2.08
C LEU A 164 -7.91 -11.15 -2.80
N LYS A 165 -8.80 -10.44 -2.09
CA LYS A 165 -10.02 -9.88 -2.69
C LYS A 165 -9.73 -8.92 -3.83
N ALA A 166 -8.82 -7.97 -3.61
CA ALA A 166 -8.45 -6.98 -4.63
C ALA A 166 -7.78 -7.64 -5.84
N ASN A 167 -6.85 -8.55 -5.59
CA ASN A 167 -6.14 -9.27 -6.64
C ASN A 167 -7.07 -10.10 -7.52
N GLU A 168 -7.97 -10.89 -6.91
CA GLU A 168 -8.97 -11.67 -7.64
C GLU A 168 -9.95 -10.76 -8.39
N GLY A 169 -10.37 -9.66 -7.77
CA GLY A 169 -11.25 -8.66 -8.38
C GLY A 169 -10.66 -8.07 -9.67
N PHE A 170 -9.40 -7.65 -9.65
CA PHE A 170 -8.70 -7.14 -10.83
C PHE A 170 -8.53 -8.21 -11.93
N ASP A 171 -8.21 -9.44 -11.55
CA ASP A 171 -8.11 -10.56 -12.50
C ASP A 171 -9.47 -10.85 -13.16
N ASN A 172 -10.57 -10.76 -12.41
CA ASN A 172 -11.92 -10.97 -12.92
C ASN A 172 -12.37 -9.85 -13.88
N ILE A 173 -12.09 -8.58 -13.56
CA ILE A 173 -12.35 -7.46 -14.48
C ILE A 173 -11.61 -7.68 -15.80
N SER A 174 -10.32 -8.03 -15.70
CA SER A 174 -9.47 -8.30 -16.86
C SER A 174 -10.04 -9.43 -17.74
N LYS A 175 -10.53 -10.52 -17.12
CA LYS A 175 -11.19 -11.62 -17.86
C LYS A 175 -12.48 -11.18 -18.53
N SER A 176 -13.34 -10.44 -17.83
CA SER A 176 -14.62 -9.96 -18.38
C SER A 176 -14.41 -9.07 -19.61
N ILE A 177 -13.46 -8.14 -19.57
CA ILE A 177 -13.14 -7.27 -20.71
C ILE A 177 -12.55 -8.07 -21.86
N ASN A 178 -11.65 -9.01 -21.58
CA ASN A 178 -11.04 -9.87 -22.61
C ASN A 178 -12.06 -10.70 -23.39
N ASN A 179 -13.19 -11.08 -22.77
CA ASN A 179 -14.25 -11.85 -23.44
C ASN A 179 -15.01 -11.02 -24.49
N VAL A 180 -15.04 -9.70 -24.35
CA VAL A 180 -15.79 -8.80 -25.25
C VAL A 180 -14.89 -7.90 -26.11
N LYS A 181 -13.56 -8.03 -26.02
CA LYS A 181 -12.60 -7.15 -26.71
C LYS A 181 -12.73 -7.08 -28.24
N ASN A 182 -13.36 -8.09 -28.85
CA ASN A 182 -13.61 -8.17 -30.29
C ASN A 182 -15.13 -8.19 -30.60
N SER A 183 -15.98 -7.89 -29.62
CA SER A 183 -17.43 -7.88 -29.79
C SER A 183 -17.86 -6.70 -30.64
N THR A 184 -18.87 -6.91 -31.47
CA THR A 184 -19.62 -5.85 -32.16
C THR A 184 -21.03 -5.69 -31.60
N ASP A 185 -21.37 -6.43 -30.53
CA ASP A 185 -22.64 -6.30 -29.81
C ASP A 185 -22.53 -5.18 -28.78
N GLU A 186 -23.20 -4.07 -29.07
CA GLU A 186 -23.26 -2.86 -28.25
C GLU A 186 -23.79 -3.12 -26.84
N ASN A 187 -24.86 -3.91 -26.71
CA ASN A 187 -25.50 -4.16 -25.41
C ASN A 187 -24.59 -4.98 -24.50
N SER A 188 -23.91 -5.98 -25.06
CA SER A 188 -22.92 -6.78 -24.34
C SER A 188 -21.75 -5.93 -23.85
N LEU A 189 -21.20 -5.06 -24.71
CA LEU A 189 -20.12 -4.13 -24.37
C LEU A 189 -20.53 -3.16 -23.25
N LEU A 190 -21.72 -2.55 -23.35
CA LEU A 190 -22.25 -1.64 -22.33
C LEU A 190 -22.45 -2.35 -20.98
N ASN A 191 -23.02 -3.55 -21.01
CA ASN A 191 -23.25 -4.34 -19.80
C ASN A 191 -21.93 -4.69 -19.09
N ILE A 192 -20.94 -5.19 -19.83
CA ILE A 192 -19.61 -5.48 -19.27
C ILE A 192 -18.93 -4.21 -18.78
N LEU A 193 -19.05 -3.08 -19.48
CA LEU A 193 -18.49 -1.81 -19.03
C LEU A 193 -19.08 -1.37 -17.68
N ASN A 194 -20.41 -1.45 -17.53
CA ASN A 194 -21.08 -1.10 -16.27
C ASN A 194 -20.72 -2.06 -15.14
N GLN A 195 -20.70 -3.37 -15.41
CA GLN A 195 -20.32 -4.39 -14.43
C GLN A 195 -18.88 -4.19 -13.95
N THR A 196 -17.94 -3.95 -14.87
CA THR A 196 -16.51 -3.79 -14.54
C THR A 196 -16.23 -2.49 -13.79
N LYS A 197 -16.96 -1.40 -14.09
CA LYS A 197 -16.92 -0.15 -13.30
C LYS A 197 -17.38 -0.39 -11.85
N GLN A 198 -18.51 -1.07 -11.66
CA GLN A 198 -19.00 -1.40 -10.30
C GLN A 198 -18.03 -2.31 -9.53
N MET A 199 -17.47 -3.33 -10.19
CA MET A 199 -16.46 -4.20 -9.57
C MET A 199 -15.23 -3.40 -9.16
N TYR A 200 -14.76 -2.49 -10.02
CA TYR A 200 -13.62 -1.63 -9.73
C TYR A 200 -13.88 -0.72 -8.52
N GLU A 201 -15.03 -0.04 -8.46
CA GLU A 201 -15.42 0.81 -7.34
C GLU A 201 -15.47 0.05 -6.01
N ASN A 202 -15.95 -1.20 -6.02
CA ASN A 202 -15.96 -2.06 -4.84
C ASN A 202 -14.56 -2.45 -4.36
N ILE A 203 -13.58 -2.56 -5.26
CA ILE A 203 -12.19 -2.93 -4.95
C ILE A 203 -11.40 -1.72 -4.41
N VAL A 204 -11.57 -0.55 -5.02
CA VAL A 204 -10.78 0.67 -4.71
C VAL A 204 -11.21 1.34 -3.39
N SER A 205 -12.13 0.73 -2.64
CA SER A 205 -12.30 1.09 -1.23
C SER A 205 -10.94 0.96 -0.52
N LYS A 206 -10.43 2.08 0.01
CA LYS A 206 -9.01 2.40 0.33
C LYS A 206 -8.30 1.50 1.37
N THR A 207 -8.90 0.36 1.72
CA THR A 207 -8.60 -0.47 2.89
C THR A 207 -7.23 -1.14 2.83
N TYR A 208 -6.75 -1.59 1.66
CA TYR A 208 -5.44 -2.23 1.58
C TYR A 208 -4.28 -1.22 1.69
N ASN A 209 -4.46 0.00 1.17
CA ASN A 209 -3.46 1.08 1.29
C ASN A 209 -3.35 1.58 2.74
N SER A 210 -4.42 1.60 3.52
CA SER A 210 -4.33 1.96 4.95
C SER A 210 -3.51 0.96 5.75
N TYR A 211 -3.65 -0.35 5.50
CA TYR A 211 -2.86 -1.36 6.21
C TYR A 211 -1.37 -1.29 5.87
N LYS A 212 -1.00 -0.88 4.65
CA LYS A 212 0.40 -0.59 4.31
C LYS A 212 0.97 0.49 5.23
N TYR A 213 0.31 1.63 5.32
CA TYR A 213 0.76 2.76 6.15
C TYR A 213 0.77 2.39 7.65
N GLU A 214 -0.22 1.64 8.10
CA GLU A 214 -0.28 1.13 9.47
C GLU A 214 0.92 0.21 9.78
N ALA A 215 1.26 -0.71 8.87
CA ALA A 215 2.42 -1.59 9.01
C ALA A 215 3.74 -0.81 9.06
N GLU A 216 3.93 0.19 8.20
CA GLU A 216 5.10 1.09 8.23
C GLU A 216 5.22 1.82 9.57
N ASN A 217 4.10 2.38 10.05
CA ASN A 217 4.04 3.11 11.33
C ASN A 217 4.27 2.21 12.56
N ILE A 218 3.88 0.94 12.50
CA ILE A 218 4.19 -0.02 13.58
C ILE A 218 5.69 -0.38 13.54
N PHE A 219 6.20 -0.74 12.37
CA PHE A 219 7.57 -1.25 12.26
C PHE A 219 8.64 -0.18 12.52
N ILE A 220 8.40 1.09 12.18
CA ILE A 220 9.35 2.18 12.46
C ILE A 220 9.70 2.31 13.94
N ASN A 221 8.83 1.84 14.84
CA ASN A 221 9.06 1.86 16.27
C ASN A 221 10.09 0.80 16.74
N ILE A 222 10.33 -0.26 15.98
CA ILE A 222 11.36 -1.28 16.30
C ILE A 222 12.79 -0.72 16.15
N PRO A 223 13.20 -0.11 15.02
CA PRO A 223 14.51 0.54 14.93
C PRO A 223 14.69 1.71 15.91
N LYS A 224 13.63 2.47 16.21
CA LYS A 224 13.67 3.50 17.27
C LYS A 224 14.01 2.88 18.63
N LEU A 225 13.34 1.78 18.99
CA LEU A 225 13.61 1.05 20.23
C LEU A 225 15.06 0.55 20.28
N ALA A 226 15.54 -0.08 19.20
CA ALA A 226 16.90 -0.60 19.12
C ALA A 226 17.94 0.53 19.30
N ASN A 227 17.70 1.69 18.69
CA ASN A 227 18.57 2.85 18.83
C ASN A 227 18.66 3.38 20.27
N SER A 228 17.60 3.26 21.09
CA SER A 228 17.65 3.61 22.53
C SER A 228 18.67 2.79 23.34
N LEU A 229 19.04 1.61 22.82
CA LEU A 229 20.07 0.72 23.35
C LEU A 229 21.39 0.81 22.57
N ASN A 230 21.54 1.79 21.67
CA ASN A 230 22.67 1.92 20.75
C ASN A 230 22.86 0.70 19.82
N ILE A 231 21.77 0.01 19.49
CA ILE A 231 21.76 -1.09 18.53
C ILE A 231 21.37 -0.53 17.17
N GLN A 232 22.29 -0.60 16.20
CA GLN A 232 22.01 -0.30 14.80
C GLN A 232 21.47 -1.54 14.11
N ILE A 233 20.40 -1.37 13.34
CA ILE A 233 19.84 -2.41 12.48
C ILE A 233 20.09 -1.98 11.04
N LYS A 234 20.89 -2.74 10.31
CA LYS A 234 21.24 -2.44 8.93
C LYS A 234 20.71 -3.49 7.99
N ASN A 235 20.19 -3.07 6.83
CA ASN A 235 19.89 -3.97 5.74
C ASN A 235 21.17 -4.49 5.06
N SER A 236 21.04 -5.35 4.04
CA SER A 236 22.21 -5.87 3.32
C SER A 236 22.97 -4.81 2.53
N SER A 237 22.36 -3.63 2.30
CA SER A 237 23.02 -2.46 1.70
C SER A 237 23.78 -1.60 2.71
N GLY A 238 23.81 -1.98 3.98
CA GLY A 238 24.49 -1.26 5.06
C GLY A 238 23.77 0.00 5.54
N ILE A 239 22.53 0.23 5.10
CA ILE A 239 21.71 1.38 5.49
C ILE A 239 21.05 1.09 6.83
N ASP A 240 21.23 2.00 7.76
CA ASP A 240 20.61 1.97 9.09
C ASP A 240 19.10 2.28 8.99
N LEU A 241 18.28 1.32 9.41
CA LEU A 241 16.82 1.41 9.36
C LEU A 241 16.28 2.56 10.22
N PHE A 242 16.95 2.93 11.31
CA PHE A 242 16.54 4.06 12.14
C PHE A 242 16.75 5.41 11.43
N LYS A 243 17.78 5.50 10.58
CA LYS A 243 18.10 6.74 9.84
C LYS A 243 17.22 6.93 8.61
N ASN A 244 17.06 5.88 7.80
CA ASN A 244 16.26 5.98 6.59
C ASN A 244 15.74 4.62 6.10
N MET A 245 14.61 4.20 6.68
CA MET A 245 13.93 2.96 6.34
C MET A 245 13.48 2.91 4.87
N ASN A 246 12.96 4.02 4.33
CA ASN A 246 12.45 4.06 2.96
C ASN A 246 13.55 3.79 1.94
N ILE A 247 14.72 4.42 2.10
CA ILE A 247 15.87 4.15 1.22
C ILE A 247 16.39 2.72 1.43
N ALA A 248 16.36 2.20 2.66
CA ALA A 248 16.80 0.84 2.94
C ALA A 248 15.92 -0.22 2.24
N ILE A 249 14.61 -0.02 2.20
CA ILE A 249 13.66 -1.00 1.66
C ILE A 249 13.57 -0.94 0.13
N LEU A 250 13.66 0.26 -0.46
CA LEU A 250 13.40 0.49 -1.89
C LEU A 250 14.11 -0.50 -2.84
N PRO A 251 15.41 -0.83 -2.69
CA PRO A 251 16.11 -1.77 -3.58
C PRO A 251 15.54 -3.19 -3.55
N TYR A 252 14.83 -3.55 -2.48
CA TYR A 252 14.35 -4.91 -2.26
C TYR A 252 12.90 -5.13 -2.70
N LEU A 253 12.16 -4.07 -3.01
CA LEU A 253 10.76 -4.17 -3.44
C LEU A 253 10.62 -4.95 -4.77
N ASP A 254 11.44 -4.62 -5.77
CA ASP A 254 11.45 -5.33 -7.05
C ASP A 254 12.47 -6.49 -7.11
N SER A 255 13.19 -6.78 -6.01
CA SER A 255 14.22 -7.82 -5.97
C SER A 255 13.66 -9.19 -5.61
N GLN A 256 14.13 -10.23 -6.33
CA GLN A 256 13.91 -11.64 -5.97
C GLN A 256 14.80 -12.10 -4.81
N LYS A 257 15.89 -11.39 -4.52
CA LYS A 257 16.77 -11.73 -3.40
C LYS A 257 16.11 -11.30 -2.09
N LYS A 258 16.12 -12.20 -1.11
CA LYS A 258 15.76 -11.85 0.27
C LYS A 258 16.77 -10.86 0.80
N ASP A 259 16.27 -9.84 1.48
CA ASP A 259 17.11 -8.97 2.28
C ASP A 259 17.40 -9.61 3.63
N THR A 260 18.53 -9.27 4.23
CA THR A 260 18.96 -9.77 5.53
C THR A 260 19.38 -8.61 6.42
N LEU A 261 19.04 -8.71 7.71
CA LEU A 261 19.40 -7.71 8.69
C LEU A 261 20.71 -8.08 9.38
N THR A 262 21.53 -7.06 9.60
CA THR A 262 22.73 -7.13 10.43
C THR A 262 22.57 -6.18 11.62
N PHE A 263 23.09 -6.59 12.76
CA PHE A 263 22.93 -5.88 14.03
C PHE A 263 24.31 -5.45 14.54
N ILE A 264 24.43 -4.19 14.97
CA ILE A 264 25.68 -3.63 15.50
C ILE A 264 25.39 -2.95 16.84
N PRO A 265 26.01 -3.39 17.96
CA PRO A 265 26.95 -4.50 18.05
C PRO A 265 26.29 -5.84 17.70
N SER A 266 27.10 -6.80 17.24
CA SER A 266 26.60 -8.15 16.97
C SER A 266 26.07 -8.74 18.28
N PRO A 267 24.87 -9.35 18.27
CA PRO A 267 24.31 -9.94 19.46
C PRO A 267 25.23 -11.05 19.98
N GLN A 268 25.54 -11.01 21.28
CA GLN A 268 26.43 -11.99 21.93
C GLN A 268 25.82 -13.39 22.00
N LYS A 269 24.49 -13.50 21.86
CA LYS A 269 23.72 -14.73 21.65
C LYS A 269 22.71 -14.45 20.54
N THR A 270 22.42 -15.39 19.66
CA THR A 270 21.25 -15.32 18.77
C THR A 270 19.99 -15.30 19.63
N SER A 271 19.60 -14.13 20.12
CA SER A 271 18.42 -13.99 20.95
C SER A 271 17.19 -14.08 20.05
N GLU A 272 16.15 -14.74 20.57
CA GLU A 272 14.84 -14.85 19.95
C GLU A 272 14.30 -13.48 19.50
N THR A 273 14.66 -12.41 20.21
CA THR A 273 14.31 -11.02 19.90
C THR A 273 14.81 -10.56 18.53
N TYR A 274 16.06 -10.85 18.16
CA TYR A 274 16.60 -10.44 16.86
C TYR A 274 15.94 -11.17 15.70
N THR A 275 15.53 -12.43 15.93
CA THR A 275 14.69 -13.18 14.99
C THR A 275 13.31 -12.53 14.87
N LYS A 276 12.66 -12.14 15.99
CA LYS A 276 11.38 -11.40 15.98
C LYS A 276 11.47 -10.10 15.17
N ILE A 277 12.57 -9.35 15.29
CA ILE A 277 12.83 -8.14 14.50
C ILE A 277 12.95 -8.47 13.01
N SER A 278 13.73 -9.49 12.67
CA SER A 278 13.93 -9.92 11.29
C SER A 278 12.64 -10.44 10.64
N ASP A 279 11.83 -11.20 11.38
CA ASP A 279 10.50 -11.64 10.94
C ASP A 279 9.58 -10.44 10.69
N SER A 280 9.57 -9.47 11.60
CA SER A 280 8.76 -8.26 11.47
C SER A 280 9.16 -7.45 10.23
N TYR A 281 10.46 -7.34 9.98
CA TYR A 281 10.98 -6.70 8.77
C TYR A 281 10.54 -7.43 7.49
N ASN A 282 10.64 -8.76 7.47
CA ASN A 282 10.19 -9.56 6.34
C ASN A 282 8.68 -9.43 6.11
N THR A 283 7.87 -9.38 7.18
CA THR A 283 6.43 -9.13 7.11
C THR A 283 6.13 -7.76 6.49
N LEU A 284 6.82 -6.69 6.94
CA LEU A 284 6.67 -5.37 6.33
C LEU A 284 7.04 -5.41 4.85
N LEU A 285 8.18 -6.02 4.50
CA LEU A 285 8.64 -6.10 3.12
C LEU A 285 7.64 -6.84 2.22
N ASP A 286 7.03 -7.94 2.70
CA ASP A 286 5.98 -8.67 1.96
C ASP A 286 4.73 -7.81 1.72
N ILE A 287 4.26 -7.08 2.74
CA ILE A 287 3.14 -6.13 2.60
C ILE A 287 3.45 -5.07 1.55
N LEU A 288 4.65 -4.48 1.59
CA LEU A 288 5.04 -3.43 0.64
C LEU A 288 5.14 -3.95 -0.80
N LYS A 289 5.72 -5.13 -1.01
CA LYS A 289 5.79 -5.79 -2.32
C LYS A 289 4.41 -6.04 -2.91
N LYS A 290 3.52 -6.65 -2.12
CA LYS A 290 2.15 -6.95 -2.54
C LYS A 290 1.32 -5.70 -2.79
N SER A 291 1.53 -4.65 -2.00
CA SER A 291 0.89 -3.35 -2.24
C SER A 291 1.35 -2.73 -3.57
N GLN A 292 2.64 -2.79 -3.90
CA GLN A 292 3.16 -2.32 -5.19
C GLN A 292 2.63 -3.16 -6.36
N GLU A 293 2.50 -4.48 -6.18
CA GLU A 293 1.88 -5.36 -7.18
C GLU A 293 0.42 -4.97 -7.44
N LEU A 294 -0.38 -4.75 -6.39
CA LEU A 294 -1.77 -4.30 -6.53
C LEU A 294 -1.87 -2.96 -7.24
N GLN A 295 -0.99 -2.00 -6.92
CA GLN A 295 -0.96 -0.70 -7.61
C GLN A 295 -0.70 -0.84 -9.11
N LYS A 296 0.23 -1.72 -9.49
CA LYS A 296 0.51 -2.04 -10.91
C LYS A 296 -0.72 -2.66 -11.57
N LYS A 297 -1.39 -3.62 -10.91
CA LYS A 297 -2.62 -4.26 -11.41
C LYS A 297 -3.80 -3.30 -11.51
N GLU A 298 -3.97 -2.39 -10.55
CA GLU A 298 -5.01 -1.37 -10.56
C GLU A 298 -4.87 -0.48 -11.79
N GLN A 299 -3.66 0.00 -12.06
CA GLN A 299 -3.39 0.83 -13.24
C GLN A 299 -3.64 0.07 -14.56
N GLN A 300 -3.23 -1.19 -14.64
CA GLN A 300 -3.54 -2.04 -15.80
C GLN A 300 -5.04 -2.24 -15.99
N THR A 301 -5.76 -2.48 -14.88
CA THR A 301 -7.22 -2.65 -14.90
C THR A 301 -7.94 -1.39 -15.39
N LEU A 302 -7.52 -0.21 -14.91
CA LEU A 302 -8.05 1.07 -15.38
C LEU A 302 -7.86 1.26 -16.88
N ASN A 303 -6.68 0.94 -17.39
CA ASN A 303 -6.40 1.03 -18.83
C ASN A 303 -7.34 0.11 -19.64
N LEU A 304 -7.57 -1.13 -19.17
CA LEU A 304 -8.51 -2.06 -19.82
C LEU A 304 -9.95 -1.53 -19.81
N ILE A 305 -10.41 -0.94 -18.70
CA ILE A 305 -11.76 -0.36 -18.62
C ILE A 305 -11.90 0.79 -19.63
N LEU A 306 -10.87 1.64 -19.75
CA LEU A 306 -10.84 2.73 -20.73
C LEU A 306 -10.85 2.22 -22.18
N GLU A 307 -10.10 1.15 -22.46
CA GLU A 307 -10.10 0.50 -23.78
C GLU A 307 -11.49 -0.08 -24.11
N ASN A 308 -12.13 -0.77 -23.16
CA ASN A 308 -13.49 -1.29 -23.35
C ASN A 308 -14.52 -0.17 -23.58
N GLN A 309 -14.37 0.95 -22.88
CA GLN A 309 -15.22 2.12 -23.11
C GLN A 309 -15.06 2.67 -24.53
N ARG A 310 -13.82 2.82 -25.02
CA ARG A 310 -13.56 3.27 -26.40
C ARG A 310 -14.12 2.31 -27.43
N LEU A 311 -14.02 1.00 -27.17
CA LEU A 311 -14.60 -0.02 -28.05
C LEU A 311 -16.13 0.10 -28.10
N TYR A 312 -16.78 0.26 -26.95
CA TYR A 312 -18.22 0.51 -26.86
C TYR A 312 -18.63 1.75 -27.67
N GLU A 313 -17.97 2.89 -27.46
CA GLU A 313 -18.24 4.14 -28.17
C GLU A 313 -18.06 3.98 -29.70
N LYS A 314 -17.04 3.22 -30.13
CA LYS A 314 -16.82 2.88 -31.53
C LYS A 314 -17.98 2.06 -32.11
N VAL A 315 -18.38 0.99 -31.42
CA VAL A 315 -19.45 0.10 -31.89
C VAL A 315 -20.78 0.84 -31.96
N GLN A 316 -21.12 1.63 -30.94
CA GLN A 316 -22.32 2.45 -30.92
C GLN A 316 -22.38 3.40 -32.13
N ALA A 317 -21.31 4.18 -32.36
CA ALA A 317 -21.25 5.10 -33.49
C ALA A 317 -21.36 4.38 -34.85
N THR A 318 -20.81 3.16 -34.95
CA THR A 318 -20.93 2.33 -36.15
C THR A 318 -22.38 1.89 -36.38
N ASN A 319 -23.09 1.50 -35.33
CA ASN A 319 -24.50 1.11 -35.40
C ASN A 319 -25.39 2.30 -35.77
N GLU A 320 -25.20 3.46 -35.15
CA GLU A 320 -25.93 4.69 -35.47
C GLU A 320 -25.73 5.10 -36.95
N LEU A 321 -24.51 4.95 -37.48
CA LEU A 321 -24.22 5.22 -38.89
C LEU A 321 -24.93 4.22 -39.82
N LYS A 322 -24.96 2.94 -39.46
CA LYS A 322 -25.68 1.89 -40.22
C LYS A 322 -27.17 2.16 -40.28
N ASP A 323 -27.77 2.52 -39.15
CA ASP A 323 -29.19 2.85 -39.07
C ASP A 323 -29.52 4.08 -39.92
N THR A 324 -28.68 5.11 -39.85
CA THR A 324 -28.79 6.32 -40.68
C THR A 324 -28.67 5.99 -42.17
N LEU A 325 -27.70 5.15 -42.56
CA LEU A 325 -27.52 4.73 -43.95
C LEU A 325 -28.71 3.91 -44.45
N SER A 326 -29.28 3.04 -43.62
CA SER A 326 -30.47 2.26 -43.93
C SER A 326 -31.68 3.17 -44.19
N ASP A 327 -31.92 4.15 -43.32
CA ASP A 327 -32.99 5.14 -43.47
C ASP A 327 -32.81 6.00 -44.74
N LEU A 328 -31.58 6.44 -45.04
CA LEU A 328 -31.27 7.17 -46.28
C LEU A 328 -31.53 6.33 -47.54
N LYS A 329 -31.14 5.06 -47.54
CA LYS A 329 -31.42 4.12 -48.64
C LYS A 329 -32.93 3.96 -48.86
N TYR A 330 -33.69 3.81 -47.76
CA TYR A 330 -35.15 3.70 -47.82
C TYR A 330 -35.82 4.98 -48.35
N LYS A 331 -35.43 6.15 -47.83
CA LYS A 331 -35.93 7.46 -48.30
C LYS A 331 -35.63 7.71 -49.77
N LYS A 332 -34.40 7.40 -50.22
CA LYS A 332 -34.03 7.50 -51.64
C LYS A 332 -34.98 6.67 -52.51
N GLU A 333 -35.22 5.42 -52.14
CA GLU A 333 -36.08 4.51 -52.92
C GLU A 333 -37.51 5.02 -53.01
N ASN A 334 -38.06 5.53 -51.90
CA ASN A 334 -39.39 6.14 -51.89
C ASN A 334 -39.48 7.38 -52.80
N ILE A 335 -38.52 8.31 -52.68
CA ILE A 335 -38.48 9.53 -53.51
C ILE A 335 -38.35 9.14 -54.99
N LEU A 336 -37.48 8.19 -55.33
CA LEU A 336 -37.28 7.75 -56.71
C LEU A 336 -38.55 7.14 -57.31
N ASN A 337 -39.29 6.36 -56.51
CA ASN A 337 -40.56 5.77 -56.93
C ASN A 337 -41.66 6.83 -57.14
N GLU A 338 -41.76 7.83 -56.27
CA GLU A 338 -42.69 8.95 -56.43
C GLU A 338 -42.37 9.77 -57.69
N VAL A 339 -41.09 10.08 -57.91
CA VAL A 339 -40.63 10.81 -59.11
C VAL A 339 -40.94 10.01 -60.37
N LYS A 340 -40.65 8.70 -60.41
CA LYS A 340 -40.98 7.82 -61.53
C LYS A 340 -42.48 7.80 -61.81
N LEU A 341 -43.32 7.74 -60.77
CA LEU A 341 -44.78 7.77 -60.90
C LEU A 341 -45.28 9.10 -61.46
N LEU A 342 -44.76 10.23 -60.96
CA LEU A 342 -45.11 11.57 -61.46
C LEU A 342 -44.73 11.74 -62.93
N LEU A 343 -43.56 11.26 -63.33
CA LEU A 343 -43.12 11.28 -64.73
C LEU A 343 -43.96 10.38 -65.62
N HIS A 344 -44.33 9.19 -65.14
CA HIS A 344 -45.24 8.31 -65.87
C HIS A 344 -46.58 9.00 -66.14
N LYS A 345 -47.20 9.57 -65.10
CA LYS A 345 -48.45 10.34 -65.23
C LYS A 345 -48.31 11.55 -66.16
N SER A 346 -47.21 12.29 -66.07
CA SER A 346 -46.92 13.42 -66.98
C SER A 346 -46.81 12.96 -68.43
N ASN A 347 -46.14 11.84 -68.67
CA ASN A 347 -46.03 11.24 -70.00
C ASN A 347 -47.37 10.71 -70.54
N GLU A 348 -48.24 10.14 -69.69
CA GLU A 348 -49.61 9.76 -70.07
C GLU A 348 -50.45 11.00 -70.44
N LEU A 349 -50.37 12.08 -69.65
CA LEU A 349 -51.04 13.35 -69.97
C LEU A 349 -50.55 13.93 -71.30
N LYS A 350 -49.25 13.83 -71.62
CA LYS A 350 -48.71 14.24 -72.93
C LYS A 350 -49.31 13.45 -74.10
N LYS A 351 -49.66 12.18 -73.89
CA LYS A 351 -50.30 11.31 -74.91
C LYS A 351 -51.78 11.60 -75.12
N LEU A 352 -52.47 12.21 -74.15
CA LEU A 352 -53.87 12.59 -74.32
C LEU A 352 -53.98 13.70 -75.36
N SER A 353 -54.81 13.46 -76.38
CA SER A 353 -55.13 14.45 -77.41
C SER A 353 -56.63 14.72 -77.39
N CYS A 354 -57.03 15.97 -77.28
CA CYS A 354 -58.43 16.36 -77.40
C CYS A 354 -58.76 16.67 -78.87
N SER A 355 -59.36 15.71 -79.57
CA SER A 355 -59.87 15.93 -80.92
C SER A 355 -61.23 16.65 -80.86
N SER A 356 -61.30 17.84 -81.44
CA SER A 356 -62.57 18.56 -81.63
C SER A 356 -63.10 18.47 -83.07
N GLN A 357 -62.58 17.51 -83.83
CA GLN A 357 -62.95 17.32 -85.22
C GLN A 357 -64.46 16.99 -85.33
N ASN A 358 -65.15 17.79 -86.15
CA ASN A 358 -66.58 17.71 -86.48
C ASN A 358 -67.58 18.20 -85.41
N TYR A 359 -67.16 18.84 -84.32
CA TYR A 359 -68.13 19.40 -83.34
C TYR A 359 -68.85 20.66 -83.82
N ASP A 360 -68.30 21.35 -84.80
CA ASP A 360 -68.87 22.51 -85.50
C ASP A 360 -70.10 22.18 -86.34
N THR A 361 -70.26 20.93 -86.76
CA THR A 361 -71.42 20.47 -87.54
C THR A 361 -72.61 20.00 -86.68
N ILE A 362 -72.40 19.81 -85.38
CA ILE A 362 -73.40 19.22 -84.46
C ILE A 362 -73.84 20.21 -83.36
N LEU A 363 -72.96 21.12 -82.93
CA LEU A 363 -73.22 22.03 -81.82
C LEU A 363 -73.51 23.46 -82.29
N GLU A 364 -74.32 24.19 -81.51
CA GLU A 364 -74.51 25.64 -81.68
C GLU A 364 -73.17 26.38 -81.54
N SER A 365 -72.95 27.41 -82.37
CA SER A 365 -71.67 28.13 -82.47
C SER A 365 -71.12 28.65 -81.14
N SER A 366 -71.98 29.13 -80.24
CA SER A 366 -71.57 29.60 -78.91
C SER A 366 -70.99 28.48 -78.03
N LYS A 367 -71.57 27.27 -78.10
CA LYS A 367 -71.09 26.09 -77.37
C LYS A 367 -69.83 25.51 -77.98
N TYR A 368 -69.71 25.50 -79.31
CA TYR A 368 -68.49 25.10 -80.01
C TYR A 368 -67.31 25.99 -79.61
N ASN A 369 -67.49 27.31 -79.62
CA ASN A 369 -66.42 28.25 -79.26
C ASN A 369 -65.94 28.08 -77.81
N GLN A 370 -66.85 27.84 -76.86
CA GLN A 370 -66.49 27.52 -75.48
C GLN A 370 -65.69 26.22 -75.36
N ILE A 371 -66.04 25.18 -76.13
CA ILE A 371 -65.30 23.90 -76.14
C ILE A 371 -63.91 24.08 -76.77
N LYS A 372 -63.81 24.85 -77.87
CA LYS A 372 -62.55 25.13 -78.54
C LYS A 372 -61.59 25.93 -77.66
N GLU A 373 -62.08 26.94 -76.95
CA GLU A 373 -61.29 27.72 -76.00
C GLU A 373 -60.78 26.85 -74.85
N LYS A 374 -61.63 26.01 -74.26
CA LYS A 374 -61.21 25.03 -73.25
C LYS A 374 -60.17 24.05 -73.77
N ASN A 375 -60.31 23.59 -75.02
CA ASN A 375 -59.35 22.69 -75.66
C ASN A 375 -57.98 23.36 -75.86
N ASN A 376 -57.98 24.60 -76.36
CA ASN A 376 -56.75 25.37 -76.54
C ASN A 376 -56.06 25.67 -75.20
N ASN A 377 -56.83 26.03 -74.18
CA ASN A 377 -56.30 26.24 -72.82
C ASN A 377 -55.69 24.95 -72.27
N TYR A 378 -56.35 23.81 -72.47
CA TYR A 378 -55.81 22.50 -72.08
C TYR A 378 -54.48 22.18 -72.79
N GLU A 379 -54.39 22.35 -74.12
CA GLU A 379 -53.13 22.10 -74.85
C GLU A 379 -52.02 23.10 -74.49
N GLN A 380 -52.37 24.36 -74.17
CA GLN A 380 -51.39 25.33 -73.67
C GLN A 380 -50.88 24.99 -72.26
N GLU A 381 -51.75 24.61 -71.33
CA GLU A 381 -51.36 24.17 -69.99
C GLU A 381 -50.55 22.86 -70.04
N LYS A 382 -50.95 21.92 -70.90
CA LYS A 382 -50.23 20.67 -71.19
C LYS A 382 -48.80 20.93 -71.70
N ASN A 383 -48.60 21.92 -72.57
CA ASN A 383 -47.26 22.28 -73.05
C ASN A 383 -46.43 23.02 -71.97
N LYS A 384 -47.07 23.78 -71.07
CA LYS A 384 -46.39 24.41 -69.92
C LYS A 384 -45.90 23.40 -68.88
N LEU A 385 -46.52 22.22 -68.80
CA LEU A 385 -46.09 21.10 -67.94
C LEU A 385 -44.86 20.34 -68.46
N GLY A 386 -44.11 20.90 -69.42
CA GLY A 386 -42.86 20.34 -69.95
C GLY A 386 -41.77 20.22 -68.89
N ILE A 387 -41.86 19.19 -68.05
CA ILE A 387 -40.83 18.81 -67.09
C ILE A 387 -39.74 18.05 -67.86
N ASP A 388 -38.61 18.71 -68.10
CA ASP A 388 -37.39 18.11 -68.64
C ASP A 388 -36.51 17.67 -67.46
N PHE A 389 -36.97 16.63 -66.75
CA PHE A 389 -36.33 16.12 -65.54
C PHE A 389 -35.60 14.82 -65.83
N ASP A 390 -34.27 14.86 -65.66
CA ASP A 390 -33.39 13.71 -65.86
C ASP A 390 -33.29 12.88 -64.57
N VAL A 391 -34.14 11.85 -64.49
CA VAL A 391 -34.15 10.88 -63.39
C VAL A 391 -32.81 10.17 -63.26
N THR A 392 -32.14 9.90 -64.37
CA THR A 392 -30.87 9.16 -64.38
C THR A 392 -29.78 9.99 -63.70
N SER A 393 -29.71 11.30 -63.99
CA SER A 393 -28.77 12.20 -63.31
C SER A 393 -29.01 12.29 -61.79
N MET A 394 -30.28 12.37 -61.36
CA MET A 394 -30.61 12.41 -59.93
C MET A 394 -30.29 11.08 -59.23
N GLU A 395 -30.59 9.96 -59.87
CA GLU A 395 -30.28 8.61 -59.37
C GLU A 395 -28.77 8.39 -59.22
N GLU A 396 -27.98 8.84 -60.18
CA GLU A 396 -26.51 8.82 -60.11
C GLU A 396 -25.97 9.65 -58.95
N LYS A 397 -26.50 10.86 -58.72
CA LYS A 397 -26.09 11.72 -57.60
C LYS A 397 -26.35 11.04 -56.25
N PHE A 398 -27.57 10.54 -56.02
CA PHE A 398 -27.89 9.81 -54.79
C PHE A 398 -27.06 8.53 -54.63
N ASN A 399 -26.78 7.80 -55.71
CA ASN A 399 -25.90 6.63 -55.67
C ASN A 399 -24.47 6.98 -55.27
N ASN A 400 -23.95 8.13 -55.73
CA ASN A 400 -22.62 8.59 -55.36
C ASN A 400 -22.54 9.01 -53.88
N ASP A 401 -23.58 9.68 -53.37
CA ASP A 401 -23.66 10.07 -51.96
C ASP A 401 -23.76 8.82 -51.04
N ILE A 402 -24.60 7.83 -51.41
CA ILE A 402 -24.67 6.54 -50.70
C ILE A 402 -23.30 5.84 -50.69
N LYS A 403 -22.63 5.76 -51.85
CA LYS A 403 -21.29 5.16 -51.94
C LYS A 403 -20.25 5.88 -51.08
N ALA A 404 -20.36 7.20 -50.93
CA ALA A 404 -19.48 7.97 -50.06
C ALA A 404 -19.71 7.62 -48.58
N ILE A 405 -20.96 7.46 -48.16
CA ILE A 405 -21.32 7.05 -46.80
C ILE A 405 -20.93 5.59 -46.54
N GLU A 406 -21.15 4.68 -47.50
CA GLU A 406 -20.69 3.28 -47.41
C GLU A 406 -19.17 3.16 -47.29
N LYS A 407 -18.41 4.04 -47.96
CA LYS A 407 -16.96 4.12 -47.76
C LYS A 407 -16.59 4.58 -46.34
N LEU A 408 -17.34 5.52 -45.77
CA LEU A 408 -17.14 5.94 -44.39
C LEU A 408 -17.44 4.80 -43.40
N GLU A 409 -18.53 4.05 -43.60
CA GLU A 409 -18.86 2.85 -42.82
C GLU A 409 -17.73 1.80 -42.88
N ASN A 410 -17.21 1.51 -44.07
CA ASN A 410 -16.14 0.54 -44.26
C ASN A 410 -14.78 1.03 -43.70
N ASN A 411 -14.50 2.34 -43.79
CA ASN A 411 -13.27 2.93 -43.28
C ASN A 411 -13.30 3.12 -41.75
N TYR A 412 -14.48 3.23 -41.13
CA TYR A 412 -14.62 3.30 -39.66
C TYR A 412 -14.12 2.00 -38.98
N ASN A 413 -14.08 0.89 -39.71
CA ASN A 413 -13.46 -0.36 -39.28
C ASN A 413 -11.93 -0.36 -39.39
N SER A 414 -11.32 0.52 -40.17
CA SER A 414 -9.86 0.65 -40.28
C SER A 414 -9.32 1.51 -39.13
N THR A 415 -8.33 0.98 -38.44
CA THR A 415 -7.81 1.43 -37.14
C THR A 415 -6.94 2.68 -37.16
N GLU A 416 -6.99 3.52 -38.21
CA GLU A 416 -6.11 4.69 -38.31
C GLU A 416 -6.85 6.03 -38.31
N GLU A 417 -6.47 6.82 -37.30
CA GLU A 417 -6.53 8.28 -37.16
C GLU A 417 -7.86 8.95 -36.76
N ASN A 418 -7.82 9.42 -35.50
CA ASN A 418 -8.76 10.31 -34.80
C ASN A 418 -9.13 11.62 -35.53
N ASP A 419 -8.46 11.99 -36.63
CA ASP A 419 -8.69 13.27 -37.31
C ASP A 419 -9.91 13.25 -38.25
N ASN A 420 -10.38 12.08 -38.67
CA ASN A 420 -11.58 11.96 -39.50
C ASN A 420 -12.89 12.21 -38.75
N ILE A 421 -12.89 12.15 -37.41
CA ILE A 421 -14.10 12.22 -36.59
C ILE A 421 -14.77 13.61 -36.68
N LEU A 422 -13.96 14.69 -36.67
CA LEU A 422 -14.47 16.06 -36.75
C LEU A 422 -14.91 16.44 -38.18
N GLN A 423 -14.20 15.97 -39.19
CA GLN A 423 -14.59 16.16 -40.59
C GLN A 423 -15.89 15.42 -40.92
N SER A 424 -16.10 14.24 -40.33
CA SER A 424 -17.31 13.43 -40.55
C SER A 424 -18.56 14.07 -39.95
N LYS A 425 -18.47 14.65 -38.75
CA LYS A 425 -19.57 15.42 -38.13
C LYS A 425 -19.94 16.66 -38.95
N ASN A 426 -18.95 17.38 -39.47
CA ASN A 426 -19.18 18.56 -40.29
C ASN A 426 -19.85 18.22 -41.63
N LYS A 427 -19.49 17.08 -42.23
CA LYS A 427 -20.07 16.64 -43.51
C LYS A 427 -21.51 16.11 -43.38
N LEU A 428 -21.86 15.53 -42.23
CA LEU A 428 -23.23 15.13 -41.92
C LEU A 428 -24.13 16.36 -41.69
N ASN A 429 -23.62 17.40 -41.02
CA ASN A 429 -24.32 18.67 -40.82
C ASN A 429 -24.51 19.48 -42.11
N GLU A 430 -23.71 19.24 -43.15
CA GLU A 430 -23.91 19.84 -44.48
C GLU A 430 -24.98 19.12 -45.32
N LEU A 431 -25.44 17.94 -44.89
CA LEU A 431 -26.40 17.10 -45.60
C LEU A 431 -27.82 17.10 -45.00
N THR A 432 -27.99 17.62 -43.79
CA THR A 432 -29.27 17.90 -43.13
C THR A 432 -29.60 19.38 -43.22
#